data_AF-A0A844EGT6-F1
#
_entry.id   AF-A0A844EGT6-F1
#
_cell.length_a   1.000
_cell.length_b   1.000
_cell.length_c   1.000
_cell.angle_alpha   90.00
_cell.angle_beta   90.00
_cell.angle_gamma   90.00
#
_symmetry.space_group_name_H-M   'P 1'
#
loop_
_entity.id
_entity.type
_entity.pdbx_description
1 polymer ?
#
loop_
_entity_poly.entity_id
_entity_poly.type
_entity_poly.pdbx_seq_one_letter_code
_entity_poly.pdbx_strand_id
1 'polypeptide(L)'
;ASAEIRVEMNSSPTELDQSKRQLMRLEVEEAALKQESDEASKKRLKEVQSELANIKEKVNQLNARWSQEKEAIKKISDKKKQLDQAKND
;
A
#
# COMPACT_ATOMS: atom_id res chain seq x y z
N ALA A 1 -12.72 17.88 14.14
CA ALA A 1 -11.54 17.60 13.30
C ALA A 1 -10.84 16.26 13.61
N SER A 2 -10.80 15.74 14.85
CA SER A 2 -10.06 14.48 15.18
C SER A 2 -10.66 13.16 14.65
N ALA A 3 -11.85 13.20 14.03
CA ALA A 3 -12.53 12.03 13.47
C ALA A 3 -12.18 11.82 11.99
N GLU A 4 -12.18 12.88 11.17
CA GLU A 4 -11.87 12.82 9.74
C GLU A 4 -10.46 12.28 9.46
N ILE A 5 -9.45 12.80 10.17
CA ILE A 5 -8.05 12.35 10.05
C ILE A 5 -7.91 10.84 10.34
N ARG A 6 -8.72 10.33 11.28
CA ARG A 6 -8.67 8.92 11.69
C ARG A 6 -9.35 8.00 10.69
N VAL A 7 -10.40 8.48 10.02
CA VAL A 7 -11.10 7.75 8.94
C VAL A 7 -10.24 7.69 7.69
N GLU A 8 -9.62 8.80 7.27
CA GLU A 8 -8.67 8.82 6.16
C GLU A 8 -7.47 7.90 6.41
N MET A 9 -6.95 7.91 7.65
CA MET A 9 -5.90 6.98 8.05
C MET A 9 -6.30 5.51 8.00
N ASN A 10 -7.59 5.15 8.11
CA ASN A 10 -8.04 3.76 7.97
C ASN A 10 -8.32 3.40 6.51
N SER A 11 -8.58 4.41 5.66
CA SER A 11 -8.81 4.26 4.22
C SER A 11 -7.53 3.87 3.47
N SER A 12 -6.42 4.58 3.69
CA SER A 12 -5.10 4.27 3.08
C SER A 12 -4.63 2.82 3.31
N PRO A 13 -4.71 2.25 4.53
CA PRO A 13 -4.44 0.85 4.81
C PRO A 13 -5.36 -0.11 4.07
N THR A 14 -6.64 0.24 3.92
CA THR A 14 -7.62 -0.62 3.24
C THR A 14 -7.30 -0.72 1.75
N GLU A 15 -7.01 0.40 1.09
CA GLU A 15 -6.64 0.41 -0.33
C GLU A 15 -5.30 -0.31 -0.58
N LEU A 16 -4.33 -0.11 0.31
CA LEU A 16 -3.04 -0.80 0.27
C LEU A 16 -3.20 -2.32 0.41
N ASP A 17 -4.02 -2.77 1.35
CA ASP A 17 -4.30 -4.18 1.59
C ASP A 17 -5.05 -4.83 0.41
N GLN A 18 -6.02 -4.13 -0.18
CA GLN A 18 -6.68 -4.56 -1.42
C GLN A 18 -5.67 -4.71 -2.57
N SER A 19 -4.79 -3.72 -2.75
CA SER A 19 -3.77 -3.73 -3.81
C SER A 19 -2.75 -4.86 -3.60
N LYS A 20 -2.35 -5.14 -2.35
CA LYS A 20 -1.49 -6.28 -1.99
C LYS A 20 -2.15 -7.63 -2.27
N ARG A 21 -3.43 -7.78 -1.94
CA ARG A 21 -4.19 -9.00 -2.28
C ARG A 21 -4.28 -9.22 -3.78
N GLN A 22 -4.51 -8.14 -4.54
CA GLN A 22 -4.53 -8.22 -6.00
C GLN A 22 -3.16 -8.59 -6.57
N LEU A 23 -2.09 -7.98 -6.06
CA LEU A 23 -0.72 -8.32 -6.42
C LEU A 23 -0.45 -9.82 -6.22
N MET A 24 -0.79 -10.35 -5.05
CA MET A 24 -0.59 -11.77 -4.73
C MET A 24 -1.38 -12.71 -5.66
N ARG A 25 -2.61 -12.35 -6.03
CA ARG A 25 -3.39 -13.14 -7.01
C ARG A 25 -2.72 -13.17 -8.38
N LEU A 26 -2.23 -12.03 -8.86
CA LEU A 26 -1.54 -11.93 -10.14
C LEU A 26 -0.19 -12.67 -10.12
N GLU A 27 0.53 -12.68 -8.99
CA GLU A 27 1.78 -13.45 -8.86
C GLU A 27 1.53 -14.95 -8.91
N VAL A 28 0.43 -15.42 -8.31
CA VAL A 28 -0.01 -16.83 -8.41
C VAL A 28 -0.42 -17.19 -9.84
N GLU A 29 -1.19 -16.32 -10.50
CA GLU A 29 -1.59 -16.50 -11.91
C GLU A 29 -0.34 -16.52 -12.82
N GLU A 30 0.62 -15.62 -12.61
CA GLU A 30 1.89 -15.60 -13.36
C GLU A 30 2.67 -16.91 -13.18
N ALA A 31 2.75 -17.43 -11.95
CA ALA A 31 3.42 -18.69 -11.66
C ALA A 31 2.73 -19.90 -12.33
N ALA A 32 1.39 -19.91 -12.38
CA ALA A 32 0.63 -20.93 -13.08
C ALA A 32 0.85 -20.85 -14.60
N LEU A 33 0.71 -19.65 -15.19
CA LEU A 33 0.89 -19.43 -16.63
C LEU A 33 2.31 -19.74 -17.12
N LYS A 34 3.33 -19.57 -16.27
CA LYS A 34 4.72 -19.95 -16.59
C LYS A 34 4.91 -21.46 -16.78
N GLN A 35 4.02 -22.30 -16.24
CA GLN A 35 4.06 -23.75 -16.43
C GLN A 35 3.32 -24.20 -17.69
N GLU A 36 2.56 -23.31 -18.30
CA GLU A 36 1.84 -23.56 -19.55
C GLU A 36 2.67 -23.13 -20.76
N SER A 37 2.47 -23.82 -21.89
CA SER A 37 3.30 -23.64 -23.10
C SER A 37 2.51 -23.29 -24.35
N ASP A 38 1.19 -23.15 -24.25
CA ASP A 38 0.34 -22.73 -25.36
C ASP A 38 0.43 -21.21 -25.62
N GLU A 39 0.06 -20.82 -26.84
CA GLU A 39 0.16 -19.43 -27.29
C GLU A 39 -0.82 -18.48 -26.59
N ALA A 40 -1.95 -18.99 -26.09
CA ALA A 40 -2.90 -18.16 -25.33
C ALA A 40 -2.31 -17.80 -23.96
N SER A 41 -1.73 -18.77 -23.27
CA SER A 41 -1.10 -18.57 -21.96
C SER A 41 0.13 -17.70 -22.02
N LYS A 42 0.94 -17.77 -23.09
CA LYS A 42 2.05 -16.81 -23.31
C LYS A 42 1.57 -15.37 -23.50
N LYS A 43 0.44 -15.16 -24.20
CA LYS A 43 -0.16 -13.82 -24.35
C LYS A 43 -0.69 -13.32 -23.01
N ARG A 44 -1.43 -14.17 -22.29
CA ARG A 44 -1.96 -13.84 -20.96
C ARG A 44 -0.83 -13.52 -19.97
N LEU A 45 0.26 -14.28 -20.00
CA LEU A 45 1.44 -14.04 -19.16
C LEU A 45 2.01 -12.62 -19.36
N LYS A 46 2.09 -12.13 -20.60
CA LYS A 46 2.55 -10.76 -20.88
C LYS A 46 1.59 -9.71 -20.32
N GLU A 47 0.29 -9.94 -20.42
CA GLU A 47 -0.73 -9.05 -19.83
C GLU A 47 -0.60 -9.01 -18.30
N VAL A 48 -0.55 -10.19 -17.67
CA VAL A 48 -0.38 -10.34 -16.21
C VAL A 48 0.90 -9.67 -15.73
N GLN A 49 2.01 -9.77 -16.48
CA GLN A 49 3.26 -9.08 -16.15
C GLN A 49 3.13 -7.55 -16.20
N SER A 50 2.39 -7.01 -17.18
CA SER A 50 2.08 -5.58 -17.26
C SER A 50 1.19 -5.14 -16.08
N GLU A 51 0.14 -5.90 -15.77
CA GLU A 51 -0.73 -5.66 -14.63
C GLU A 51 0.04 -5.72 -13.30
N LEU A 52 0.96 -6.67 -13.16
CA LEU A 52 1.87 -6.81 -12.02
C LEU A 52 2.75 -5.57 -11.84
N ALA A 53 3.31 -5.03 -12.92
CA ALA A 53 4.11 -3.81 -12.84
C ALA A 53 3.27 -2.62 -12.34
N ASN A 54 2.07 -2.45 -12.91
CA ASN A 54 1.14 -1.38 -12.54
C ASN A 54 0.70 -1.48 -11.07
N ILE A 55 0.33 -2.69 -10.61
CA ILE A 55 -0.12 -2.87 -9.22
C ILE A 55 1.04 -2.73 -8.22
N LYS A 56 2.27 -3.17 -8.57
CA LYS A 56 3.47 -2.94 -7.75
C LYS A 56 3.75 -1.45 -7.59
N GLU A 57 3.64 -0.68 -8.67
CA GLU A 57 3.79 0.77 -8.59
C GLU A 57 2.73 1.40 -7.69
N LYS A 58 1.46 1.02 -7.85
CA LYS A 58 0.36 1.49 -6.99
C LYS A 58 0.62 1.19 -5.51
N VAL A 59 1.01 -0.05 -5.19
CA VAL A 59 1.35 -0.47 -3.82
C VAL A 59 2.50 0.38 -3.26
N ASN A 60 3.54 0.65 -4.05
CA ASN A 60 4.68 1.46 -3.63
C ASN A 60 4.26 2.92 -3.36
N GLN A 61 3.46 3.51 -4.25
CA GLN A 61 2.95 4.87 -4.06
C GLN A 61 2.08 5.00 -2.80
N LEU A 62 1.17 4.05 -2.58
CA LEU A 62 0.32 4.01 -1.38
C LEU A 62 1.14 3.83 -0.10
N ASN A 63 2.12 2.91 -0.10
CA ASN A 63 3.03 2.74 1.04
C ASN A 63 3.83 4.02 1.33
N ALA A 64 4.33 4.71 0.31
CA ALA A 64 5.11 5.93 0.48
C ALA A 64 4.27 7.04 1.12
N ARG A 65 3.05 7.27 0.61
CA ARG A 65 2.11 8.24 1.20
C ARG A 65 1.79 7.89 2.64
N TRP A 66 1.46 6.62 2.90
CA TRP A 66 1.14 6.14 4.24
C TRP A 66 2.30 6.34 5.23
N SER A 67 3.53 6.05 4.80
CA SER A 67 4.71 6.26 5.65
C SER A 67 4.92 7.73 5.98
N GLN A 68 4.73 8.63 5.02
CA GLN A 68 4.83 10.08 5.23
C GLN A 68 3.78 10.59 6.21
N GLU A 69 2.52 10.17 6.05
CA GLU A 69 1.43 10.53 6.97
C GLU A 69 1.70 10.05 8.40
N LYS A 70 2.13 8.79 8.54
CA LYS A 70 2.48 8.21 9.83
C LYS A 70 3.63 8.97 10.51
N GLU A 71 4.65 9.37 9.74
CA GLU A 71 5.76 10.15 10.26
C GLU A 71 5.32 11.55 10.71
N ALA A 72 4.48 12.22 9.94
CA ALA A 72 3.93 13.52 10.29
C ALA A 72 3.12 13.46 11.60
N ILE A 73 2.27 12.44 11.75
CA ILE A 73 1.47 12.23 12.95
C ILE A 73 2.35 11.93 14.16
N LYS A 74 3.38 11.10 13.98
CA LYS A 74 4.35 10.82 15.04
C LYS A 74 5.04 12.10 15.51
N LYS A 75 5.51 12.94 14.57
CA LYS A 75 6.13 14.24 14.87
C LYS A 75 5.19 15.17 15.66
N ILE A 76 3.91 15.23 15.29
CA ILE A 76 2.91 16.03 16.01
C ILE A 76 2.71 15.49 17.43
N SER A 77 2.57 14.17 17.58
CA SER A 77 2.38 13.54 18.89
C SER A 77 3.60 13.75 19.80
N ASP A 78 4.81 13.63 19.26
CA ASP A 78 6.06 13.85 20.00
C ASP A 78 6.16 15.31 20.45
N LYS A 79 5.86 16.28 19.58
CA LYS A 79 5.83 17.71 19.95
C LYS A 79 4.79 18.01 21.03
N LYS A 80 3.61 17.40 20.94
CA LYS A 80 2.55 17.58 21.95
C LYS A 80 3.01 17.04 23.30
N LYS A 81 3.65 15.86 23.32
CA LYS A 81 4.22 15.27 24.54
C LYS A 81 5.30 16.18 25.16
N GLN A 82 6.19 16.74 24.35
CA GLN A 82 7.21 17.69 24.83
C GLN A 82 6.58 18.95 25.45
N LEU A 83 5.51 19.46 24.85
CA LEU A 83 4.80 20.65 25.33
C LEU A 83 4.03 20.38 26.63
N ASP A 84 3.42 19.20 26.76
CA ASP A 84 2.77 18.77 28.00
C ASP A 84 3.82 18.54 29.11
N GLN A 85 5.00 18.03 28.78
CA GLN A 85 6.08 17.84 29.75
C GLN A 85 6.63 19.18 30.25
N ALA A 86 6.92 20.12 29.35
CA ALA A 86 7.39 21.47 29.70
C ALA A 86 6.35 22.34 30.45
N LYS A 87 5.08 21.94 30.50
CA LYS A 87 4.02 22.61 31.28
C LYS A 87 3.81 22.02 32.68
N ASN A 88 4.23 20.77 32.87
CA ASN A 88 4.08 20.04 34.13
C ASN A 88 5.37 20.07 34.97
N ASP A 89 6.49 20.51 34.39
CA ASP A 89 7.71 20.96 35.07
C ASP A 89 7.61 22.46 35.43
#